data_AF-A0A800C6R2-F1
#
_entry.id   AF-A0A800C6R2-F1
#
_cell.length_a   1.000
_cell.length_b   1.000
_cell.length_c   1.000
_cell.angle_alpha   90.00
_cell.angle_beta   90.00
_cell.angle_gamma   90.00
#
_symmetry.space_group_name_H-M   'P 1'
#
loop_
_entity.id
_entity.type
_entity.pdbx_description
1 polymer ?
#
loop_
_entity_poly.entity_id
_entity_poly.type
_entity_poly.pdbx_seq_one_letter_code
_entity_poly.pdbx_strand_id
1 'polypeptide(L)' 'YQKRYAATDLEQGPDFAKLAEAYGAVGLKATKPQEVVSVLKAGLESPGPAMMDFWVAREECVYPMVPAGASITEMLLA' A
#
# COMPACT_ATOMS: atom_id res chain seq x y z
N TYR A 1 -11.90 -13.13 -11.28
CA TYR A 1 -12.90 -12.12 -10.85
C TYR A 1 -13.20 -11.18 -12.02
N GLN A 2 -14.47 -10.91 -12.35
CA GLN A 2 -14.86 -10.04 -13.50
C GLN A 2 -14.73 -8.53 -13.20
N LYS A 3 -13.87 -8.12 -12.25
CA LYS A 3 -13.64 -6.72 -11.83
C LYS A 3 -14.92 -5.92 -11.53
N ARG A 4 -15.92 -6.58 -10.95
CA ARG A 4 -17.18 -5.96 -10.51
C ARG A 4 -16.98 -5.34 -9.13
N TYR A 5 -16.51 -4.11 -9.09
CA TYR A 5 -16.28 -3.34 -7.86
C TYR A 5 -17.56 -2.61 -7.43
N ALA A 6 -17.96 -2.74 -6.17
CA ALA A 6 -19.13 -2.07 -5.61
C ALA A 6 -18.79 -1.54 -4.23
N ALA A 7 -18.71 -0.20 -4.11
CA ALA A 7 -18.33 0.50 -2.87
C ALA A 7 -16.97 0.08 -2.27
N THR A 8 -16.04 -0.41 -3.10
CA THR A 8 -14.68 -0.82 -2.69
C THR A 8 -13.60 0.14 -3.18
N ASP A 9 -13.96 1.16 -3.97
CA ASP A 9 -13.01 2.14 -4.47
C ASP A 9 -12.78 3.25 -3.44
N LEU A 10 -11.53 3.43 -3.04
CA LEU A 10 -11.10 4.40 -2.03
C LEU A 10 -10.14 5.46 -2.61
N GLU A 11 -10.12 5.67 -3.93
CA GLU A 11 -9.23 6.63 -4.59
C GLU A 11 -9.36 8.08 -4.08
N GLN A 12 -10.49 8.44 -3.48
CA GLN A 12 -10.77 9.80 -2.99
C GLN A 12 -10.18 10.07 -1.59
N GLY A 13 -9.11 9.35 -1.21
CA GLY A 13 -8.41 9.56 0.05
C GLY A 13 -7.71 10.92 0.13
N PRO A 14 -7.47 11.44 1.35
CA PRO A 14 -6.70 12.67 1.55
C PRO A 14 -5.22 12.46 1.21
N ASP A 15 -4.48 13.56 1.09
CA ASP A 15 -3.02 13.50 1.01
C ASP A 15 -2.45 13.11 2.40
N PHE A 16 -2.12 11.83 2.58
CA PHE A 16 -1.64 11.29 3.86
C PHE A 16 -0.33 11.91 4.34
N ALA A 17 0.54 12.32 3.41
CA ALA A 17 1.79 13.00 3.77
C ALA A 17 1.51 14.38 4.37
N LYS A 18 0.64 15.17 3.73
CA LYS A 18 0.22 16.48 4.28
C LYS A 18 -0.57 16.36 5.56
N LEU A 19 -1.38 15.31 5.69
CA LEU A 19 -2.12 15.03 6.92
C LEU A 19 -1.14 14.79 8.08
N ALA A 20 -0.10 13.99 7.86
CA ALA A 20 0.94 13.76 8.86
C ALA A 20 1.65 15.06 9.27
N GLU A 21 2.02 15.91 8.30
CA GLU A 21 2.61 17.23 8.57
C GLU A 21 1.69 18.12 9.42
N ALA A 22 0.38 18.12 9.15
CA ALA A 22 -0.60 18.88 9.93
C ALA A 22 -0.69 18.43 11.40
N TYR A 23 -0.37 17.17 11.68
CA TYR A 23 -0.29 16.62 13.04
C TYR A 23 1.13 16.71 13.65
N GLY A 24 2.09 17.34 12.97
CA GLY A 24 3.47 17.48 13.44
C GLY A 24 4.34 16.24 13.25
N ALA A 25 3.91 15.28 12.44
CA ALA A 25 4.68 14.11 12.02
C ALA A 25 5.38 14.37 10.67
N VAL A 26 6.39 13.56 10.35
CA VAL A 26 7.05 13.61 9.05
C VAL A 26 6.16 12.93 8.00
N GLY A 27 5.79 13.65 6.94
CA GLY A 27 5.06 13.10 5.80
C GLY A 27 6.00 12.76 4.65
N LEU A 28 5.97 11.50 4.19
CA LEU A 28 6.76 11.05 3.05
C LEU A 28 5.87 10.34 2.04
N LYS A 29 6.23 10.44 0.76
CA LYS A 29 5.46 9.84 -0.34
C LYS A 29 6.41 9.27 -1.39
N ALA A 30 6.13 8.04 -1.83
CA ALA A 30 6.80 7.38 -2.94
C ALA A 30 5.76 6.92 -3.96
N THR A 31 5.88 7.43 -5.19
CA THR A 31 4.97 7.10 -6.30
C THR A 31 5.59 6.15 -7.31
N LYS A 32 6.91 5.94 -7.22
CA LYS A 32 7.68 5.09 -8.13
C LYS A 32 8.54 4.08 -7.38
N PRO A 33 8.81 2.89 -7.95
CA PRO A 33 9.63 1.87 -7.32
C PRO A 33 11.04 2.34 -6.93
N GLN A 34 11.65 3.25 -7.71
CA GLN A 34 12.99 3.75 -7.45
C GLN A 34 13.07 4.64 -6.18
N GLU A 35 11.94 5.22 -5.77
CA GLU A 35 11.85 6.12 -4.61
C GLU A 35 11.72 5.34 -3.28
N VAL A 36 11.41 4.05 -3.34
CA VAL A 36 11.10 3.22 -2.17
C VAL A 36 12.24 3.20 -1.17
N VAL A 37 13.45 2.91 -1.63
CA VAL A 37 14.63 2.78 -0.75
C VAL A 37 14.97 4.11 -0.09
N SER A 38 14.88 5.22 -0.83
CA SER A 38 15.15 6.55 -0.29
C SER A 38 14.11 6.97 0.75
N VAL A 39 12.83 6.72 0.49
CA VAL A 39 11.74 7.09 1.40
C VAL A 39 11.77 6.25 2.67
N LEU A 40 12.04 4.94 2.57
CA LEU A 40 12.22 4.09 3.74
C LEU A 40 13.36 4.57 4.64
N LYS A 41 14.52 4.93 4.05
CA LYS A 41 15.64 5.46 4.83
C LYS A 41 15.27 6.76 5.54
N ALA A 42 14.69 7.72 4.82
CA ALA A 42 14.28 9.00 5.39
C ALA A 42 13.25 8.84 6.53
N GLY A 43 12.30 7.91 6.37
CA GLY A 43 11.29 7.63 7.39
C GLY A 43 11.84 6.94 8.64
N LEU A 44 12.76 5.97 8.46
CA LEU A 44 13.37 5.24 9.57
C LEU A 44 14.41 6.05 10.34
N GLU A 45 15.10 6.97 9.67
CA GLU A 45 16.09 7.88 10.29
C GLU A 45 15.44 9.11 10.94
N SER A 46 14.13 9.33 10.72
CA SER A 46 13.42 10.47 11.30
C SER A 46 13.30 10.31 12.83
N PRO A 47 13.65 11.35 13.61
CA PRO A 47 13.68 11.27 15.08
C PRO A 47 12.28 11.26 15.75
N GLY A 48 11.20 11.10 14.98
CA GLY A 48 9.82 11.18 15.44
C GLY A 48 8.86 10.40 14.55
N PRO A 49 7.54 10.52 14.78
CA PRO A 49 6.54 9.81 13.99
C PRO A 49 6.66 10.14 12.50
N ALA A 50 6.69 9.11 11.66
CA ALA A 50 6.75 9.24 10.21
C ALA A 50 5.59 8.48 9.57
N MET A 51 4.91 9.13 8.63
CA MET A 51 3.90 8.55 7.75
C MET A 51 4.51 8.41 6.36
N MET A 52 4.55 7.20 5.84
CA MET A 52 5.09 6.91 4.51
C MET A 52 3.98 6.37 3.61
N ASP A 53 3.60 7.15 2.60
CA ASP A 53 2.61 6.78 1.58
C ASP A 53 3.31 6.15 0.37
N PHE A 54 3.15 4.84 0.17
CA PHE A 54 3.72 4.10 -0.95
C PHE A 54 2.63 3.69 -1.92
N TRP A 55 2.72 4.17 -3.16
CA TRP A 55 1.75 3.80 -4.18
C TRP A 55 2.14 2.47 -4.83
N VAL A 56 1.18 1.54 -4.83
CA VAL A 56 1.32 0.20 -5.41
C VAL A 56 0.29 0.02 -6.52
N ALA A 57 0.52 -0.97 -7.38
CA ALA A 57 -0.44 -1.30 -8.42
C ALA A 57 -1.75 -1.81 -7.77
N ARG A 58 -2.87 -1.16 -8.13
CA ARG A 58 -4.19 -1.40 -7.53
C ARG A 58 -4.73 -2.82 -7.73
N GLU A 59 -4.32 -3.47 -8.82
CA GLU A 59 -4.89 -4.73 -9.26
C GLU A 59 -4.00 -5.94 -8.91
N GLU A 60 -2.96 -5.73 -8.10
CA GLU A 60 -2.12 -6.82 -7.60
C GLU A 60 -2.89 -7.67 -6.59
N CYS A 61 -2.77 -8.99 -6.75
CA CYS A 61 -3.44 -9.96 -5.90
C CYS A 61 -2.44 -10.63 -4.96
N VAL A 62 -2.94 -11.09 -3.80
CA VAL A 62 -2.12 -11.83 -2.83
C VAL A 62 -2.06 -13.30 -3.26
N TYR A 63 -0.85 -13.80 -3.47
CA TYR A 63 -0.56 -15.19 -3.80
C TYR A 63 0.50 -15.78 -2.86
N PRO A 64 0.51 -17.11 -2.62
CA PRO A 64 -0.45 -18.10 -3.12
C PRO A 64 -1.83 -17.98 -2.43
N MET A 65 -2.89 -18.35 -3.16
CA MET A 65 -4.27 -18.32 -2.63
C MET A 65 -4.93 -19.68 -2.82
N VAL A 66 -5.46 -20.26 -1.74
CA VAL A 66 -6.35 -21.43 -1.82
C VAL A 66 -7.79 -20.93 -1.99
N PRO A 67 -8.49 -21.27 -3.09
CA PRO A 67 -9.88 -20.87 -3.27
C PRO A 67 -10.78 -21.42 -2.16
N ALA A 68 -11.84 -20.69 -1.83
CA ALA A 68 -12.81 -21.14 -0.83
C ALA A 68 -13.41 -22.50 -1.24
N GLY A 69 -13.27 -23.50 -0.36
CA GLY A 69 -13.76 -24.86 -0.58
C GLY A 69 -12.81 -25.80 -1.32
N ALA A 70 -11.63 -25.32 -1.76
CA ALA A 70 -10.60 -26.16 -2.39
C ALA A 70 -9.69 -26.85 -1.34
N SER A 71 -9.01 -27.92 -1.75
CA SER A 71 -7.97 -28.56 -0.92
C SER A 71 -6.75 -27.64 -0.79
N ILE A 72 -6.00 -27.75 0.31
CA ILE A 72 -4.76 -26.98 0.52
C ILE A 72 -3.70 -27.22 -0.57
N THR A 73 -3.78 -28.35 -1.27
CA THR A 73 -2.91 -28.70 -2.39
C THR A 73 -3.28 -27.98 -3.69
N GLU A 74 -4.46 -27.38 -3.79
CA GLU A 74 -5.01 -26.71 -4.97
C GLU A 74 -4.78 -25.20 -4.90
N MET A 75 -3.53 -24.80 -4.66
CA MET A 75 -3.14 -23.39 -4.59
C MET A 75 -3.12 -22.74 -5.97
N LEU A 76 -3.67 -21.53 -6.06
CA LEU A 76 -3.42 -20.61 -7.17
C LEU A 76 -2.07 -19.93 -6.96
N LEU A 77 -1.21 -19.99 -7.98
CA LEU A 77 0.08 -19.31 -8.04
C LEU A 77 -0.04 -18.07 -8.95
N ALA A 78 0.80 -17.06 -8.69
CA ALA A 78 0.84 -15.80 -9.42
C ALA A 78 1.30 -15.97 -10.87
#